data_AF-A0A958G0K9-F1
#
_entry.id   AF-A0A958G0K9-F1
#
_cell.length_a   1.000
_cell.length_b   1.000
_cell.length_c   1.000
_cell.angle_alpha   90.00
_cell.angle_beta   90.00
_cell.angle_gamma   90.00
#
_symmetry.space_group_name_H-M   'P 1'
#
loop_
_entity.id
_entity.type
_entity.pdbx_description
1 polymer ?
#
loop_
_entity_poly.entity_id
_entity_poly.type
_entity_poly.pdbx_seq_one_letter_code
_entity_poly.pdbx_strand_id
1 'polypeptide(L)'
;SNGGGAINVFRFNEWFRVGSSTIPDFTYVGSIVSLGQPRKSNSTWGPFTYYSAPNRVWSFEERFNDGNQLPPMTPIFVYLRQELFVRDYQVD
;
A
#
# COMPACT_ATOMS: atom_id res chain seq x y z
N SER A 1 -12.58 18.00 -9.16
CA SER A 1 -11.98 16.73 -9.57
C SER A 1 -11.50 15.96 -8.35
N ASN A 2 -12.01 14.73 -8.25
CA ASN A 2 -11.49 13.52 -7.58
C ASN A 2 -11.13 13.58 -6.07
N GLY A 3 -11.59 12.65 -5.24
CA GLY A 3 -12.30 11.42 -5.56
C GLY A 3 -12.50 10.55 -4.32
N GLY A 4 -13.29 9.49 -4.47
CA GLY A 4 -13.52 8.48 -3.45
C GLY A 4 -12.33 7.56 -3.19
N GLY A 5 -11.11 8.08 -3.30
CA GLY A 5 -9.92 7.40 -2.78
C GLY A 5 -9.91 7.41 -1.25
N ALA A 6 -8.95 6.67 -0.70
CA ALA A 6 -8.59 6.55 0.72
C ALA A 6 -8.12 7.89 1.34
N ILE A 7 -8.96 8.93 1.29
CA ILE A 7 -8.68 10.22 1.89
C ILE A 7 -9.04 10.14 3.37
N ASN A 8 -8.09 10.45 4.25
CA ASN A 8 -8.23 10.33 5.70
C ASN A 8 -8.58 8.90 6.17
N VAL A 9 -7.99 7.85 5.58
CA VAL A 9 -8.08 6.47 6.14
C VAL A 9 -7.74 6.48 7.63
N PHE A 10 -6.73 7.26 7.99
CA PHE A 10 -6.45 7.63 9.37
C PHE A 10 -7.08 8.99 9.67
N ARG A 11 -8.05 8.97 10.59
CA ARG A 11 -8.61 10.16 11.23
C ARG A 11 -7.96 10.29 12.60
N PHE A 12 -7.32 11.42 12.82
CA PHE A 12 -6.76 11.77 14.12
C PHE A 12 -7.70 12.75 14.80
N ASN A 13 -7.88 12.62 16.11
CA ASN A 13 -8.64 13.58 16.93
C ASN A 13 -7.75 14.75 17.42
N GLU A 14 -6.57 14.89 16.83
CA GLU A 14 -5.53 15.84 17.21
C GLU A 14 -5.42 16.97 16.19
N TRP A 15 -4.91 18.10 16.64
CA TRP A 15 -4.67 19.27 15.81
C TRP A 15 -3.17 19.44 15.55
N PHE A 16 -2.73 19.27 14.29
CA PHE A 16 -1.31 19.22 13.94
C PHE A 16 -0.74 20.56 13.44
N ARG A 17 -1.50 21.66 13.51
CA ARG A 17 -1.07 23.01 13.10
C ARG A 17 -1.06 23.99 14.27
N VAL A 18 0.05 24.14 14.97
CA VAL A 18 0.17 25.23 15.96
C VAL A 18 1.05 26.34 15.36
N GLY A 19 0.45 27.45 14.92
CA GLY A 19 1.18 28.58 14.34
C GLY A 19 1.93 28.29 13.03
N SER A 20 2.92 29.13 12.69
CA SER A 20 3.80 28.97 11.51
C SER A 20 4.95 28.01 11.85
N SER A 21 4.94 26.80 11.31
CA SER A 21 5.48 26.45 9.97
C SER A 21 5.80 24.95 9.85
N THR A 22 5.86 24.22 10.96
CA THR A 22 6.24 22.80 10.94
C THR A 22 5.02 21.92 11.18
N ILE A 23 4.68 21.10 10.19
CA ILE A 23 3.67 20.05 10.29
C ILE A 23 4.44 18.75 10.54
N PRO A 24 4.13 17.98 11.59
CA PRO A 24 4.82 16.71 11.86
C PRO A 24 4.47 15.66 10.79
N ASP A 25 5.40 14.74 10.57
CA ASP A 25 5.20 13.59 9.70
C ASP A 25 4.48 12.45 10.43
N PHE A 26 3.52 11.84 9.75
CA PHE A 26 2.95 10.55 10.07
C PHE A 26 3.33 9.58 8.96
N THR A 27 4.17 8.60 9.29
CA THR A 27 4.59 7.56 8.35
C THR A 27 3.73 6.32 8.51
N TYR A 28 3.02 5.96 7.45
CA TYR A 28 2.34 4.66 7.35
C TYR A 28 3.19 3.73 6.49
N VAL A 29 3.57 2.59 7.08
CA VAL A 29 4.30 1.50 6.40
C VAL A 29 3.34 0.33 6.23
N GLY A 30 3.04 -0.03 4.99
CA GLY A 30 2.11 -1.13 4.69
C GLY A 30 1.45 -1.00 3.32
N SER A 31 0.38 -1.75 3.09
CA SER A 31 -0.33 -1.81 1.81
C SER A 31 -1.81 -1.43 1.96
N ILE A 32 -2.26 -0.43 1.19
CA ILE A 32 -3.68 -0.11 1.02
C ILE A 32 -4.09 -0.55 -0.39
N VAL A 33 -4.94 -1.57 -0.47
CA VAL A 33 -5.42 -2.12 -1.75
C VAL A 33 -6.84 -1.62 -2.02
N SER A 34 -7.05 -1.02 -3.19
CA SER A 34 -8.40 -0.72 -3.66
C SER A 34 -9.01 -1.98 -4.26
N LEU A 35 -10.20 -2.37 -3.78
CA LEU A 35 -10.93 -3.55 -4.28
C LEU A 35 -11.87 -3.24 -5.46
N GLY A 36 -11.97 -1.97 -5.87
CA GLY A 36 -12.84 -1.56 -6.98
C GLY A 36 -12.95 -0.04 -7.14
N GLN A 37 -13.74 0.39 -8.14
CA GLN A 37 -13.96 1.82 -8.38
C GLN A 37 -14.86 2.43 -7.29
N PRO A 38 -14.51 3.62 -6.74
CA PRO A 38 -15.34 4.26 -5.73
C PRO A 38 -16.72 4.65 -6.26
N ARG A 39 -17.78 4.28 -5.52
CA ARG A 39 -19.18 4.44 -5.95
C ARG A 39 -19.82 5.81 -5.67
N LYS A 40 -19.23 6.62 -4.78
CA LYS A 40 -19.93 7.74 -4.11
C LYS A 40 -19.22 9.09 -4.15
N SER A 41 -18.00 9.19 -4.69
CA SER A 41 -17.26 10.46 -4.64
C SER A 41 -16.50 10.75 -5.93
N ASN A 42 -16.94 11.82 -6.58
CA ASN A 42 -16.47 12.43 -7.82
C ASN A 42 -16.27 13.97 -7.66
N SER A 43 -16.22 14.45 -6.41
CA SER A 43 -16.13 15.89 -6.07
C SER A 43 -14.72 16.47 -6.16
N THR A 44 -14.61 17.80 -6.29
CA THR A 44 -13.36 18.57 -6.16
C THR A 44 -12.97 18.73 -4.69
N TRP A 45 -11.72 18.40 -4.37
CA TRP A 45 -11.11 18.64 -3.07
C TRP A 45 -11.05 20.15 -2.78
N GLY A 46 -11.67 20.60 -1.69
CA GLY A 46 -11.80 22.01 -1.32
C GLY A 46 -10.85 22.43 -0.20
N PRO A 47 -10.72 23.75 0.08
CA PRO A 47 -9.94 24.24 1.20
C PRO A 47 -10.58 23.77 2.52
N PHE A 48 -9.83 23.03 3.33
CA PHE A 48 -10.27 22.60 4.66
C PHE A 48 -9.67 23.49 5.72
N THR A 49 -10.51 24.21 6.45
CA THR A 49 -10.13 25.02 7.62
C THR A 49 -10.42 24.34 8.95
N TYR A 50 -11.17 23.23 8.93
CA TYR A 50 -11.68 22.56 10.13
C TYR A 50 -10.86 21.32 10.56
N TYR A 51 -9.90 20.87 9.76
CA TYR A 51 -9.04 19.74 10.10
C TYR A 51 -7.62 19.99 9.62
N SER A 52 -6.69 19.94 10.57
CA SER A 52 -5.26 20.03 10.31
C SER A 52 -4.61 18.66 10.46
N ALA A 53 -4.50 17.90 9.38
CA ALA A 53 -3.77 16.62 9.38
C ALA A 53 -2.25 16.82 9.53
N PRO A 54 -1.51 15.80 10.03
CA PRO A 54 -0.06 15.74 9.86
C PRO A 54 0.28 15.54 8.37
N ASN A 55 1.55 15.71 8.02
CA ASN A 55 2.04 15.31 6.71
C ASN A 55 2.02 13.78 6.61
N ARG A 56 1.50 13.22 5.52
CA ARG A 56 1.34 11.76 5.38
C ARG A 56 2.44 11.22 4.49
N VAL A 57 3.39 10.53 5.10
CA VAL A 57 4.46 9.83 4.41
C VAL A 57 4.00 8.40 4.18
N TRP A 58 3.73 8.06 2.92
CA TRP A 58 3.39 6.70 2.52
C TRP A 58 4.67 5.95 2.22
N SER A 59 4.89 4.84 2.92
CA SER A 59 6.03 3.96 2.67
C SER A 59 5.55 2.54 2.38
N PHE A 60 6.27 1.88 1.48
CA PHE A 60 6.09 0.46 1.20
C PHE A 60 6.98 -0.36 2.13
N GLU A 61 6.46 -1.48 2.62
CA GLU A 61 7.22 -2.40 3.46
C GLU A 61 8.08 -3.32 2.58
N GLU A 62 9.36 -2.97 2.40
CA GLU A 62 10.27 -3.68 1.51
C GLU A 62 10.64 -5.08 2.00
N ARG A 63 10.55 -5.36 3.31
CA ARG A 63 10.86 -6.70 3.84
C ARG A 63 9.96 -7.77 3.23
N PHE A 64 8.73 -7.42 2.85
CA PHE A 64 7.78 -8.35 2.23
C PHE A 64 8.12 -8.71 0.77
N ASN A 65 9.17 -8.11 0.19
CA ASN A 65 9.75 -8.61 -1.07
C ASN A 65 10.49 -9.94 -0.88
N ASP A 66 10.97 -10.23 0.33
CA ASP A 66 11.46 -11.56 0.69
C ASP A 66 10.29 -12.43 1.18
N GLY A 67 10.02 -13.51 0.44
CA GLY A 67 8.97 -14.47 0.80
C GLY A 67 9.13 -15.06 2.21
N ASN A 68 10.35 -15.11 2.75
CA ASN A 68 10.64 -15.60 4.10
C ASN A 68 10.29 -14.58 5.21
N GLN A 69 10.06 -13.32 4.85
CA GLN A 69 9.74 -12.23 5.77
C GLN A 69 8.26 -11.83 5.70
N LEU A 70 7.44 -12.57 4.94
CA LEU A 70 6.01 -12.38 4.91
C LEU A 70 5.38 -12.65 6.29
N PRO A 71 4.32 -11.92 6.68
CA PRO A 71 3.61 -12.21 7.91
C PRO A 71 3.10 -13.66 7.96
N PRO A 72 2.96 -14.26 9.16
CA PRO A 72 2.39 -15.60 9.30
C PRO A 72 1.06 -15.74 8.56
N MET A 73 0.86 -16.88 7.90
CA MET A 73 -0.34 -17.21 7.09
C MET A 73 -0.54 -16.37 5.82
N THR A 74 0.46 -15.60 5.37
CA THR A 74 0.40 -14.97 4.04
C THR A 74 0.39 -16.07 2.96
N PRO A 75 -0.58 -16.07 2.01
CA PRO A 75 -0.56 -17.03 0.90
C PRO A 75 0.71 -16.85 0.05
N ILE A 76 1.44 -17.94 -0.19
CA ILE A 76 2.61 -17.96 -1.06
C ILE A 76 2.28 -18.82 -2.27
N PHE A 77 2.50 -18.28 -3.47
CA PHE A 77 2.39 -19.05 -4.71
C PHE A 77 3.77 -19.62 -5.06
N VAL A 78 3.87 -20.94 -5.13
CA VAL A 78 5.07 -21.65 -5.59
C VAL A 78 4.71 -22.36 -6.88
N TYR A 79 5.49 -22.16 -7.94
CA TYR A 79 5.36 -22.93 -9.18
C TYR A 79 6.55 -23.88 -9.32
N LEU A 80 6.29 -25.07 -9.84
CA LEU A 80 7.31 -26.04 -10.20
C LEU A 80 7.60 -25.90 -11.70
N ARG A 81 8.86 -25.64 -12.04
CA ARG A 81 9.32 -25.75 -13.43
C ARG A 81 9.69 -27.21 -13.69
N GLN A 82 8.95 -27.88 -14.56
CA GLN A 82 9.33 -29.20 -15.03
C GLN A 82 10.38 -29.05 -16.13
N GLU A 83 11.57 -29.59 -15.90
CA GLU A 83 12.61 -29.72 -16.92
C GLU A 83 12.49 -31.11 -17.56
N LEU A 84 12.46 -31.16 -18.89
CA LEU A 84 12.35 -32.41 -19.65
C LEU A 84 13.71 -33.12 -19.64
N PHE A 85 13.78 -34.28 -18.99
CA PHE A 85 14.93 -35.18 -19.09
C PHE A 85 14.69 -36.20 -20.19
N VAL A 86 15.29 -36.00 -21.36
CA VAL A 86 15.31 -37.00 -22.44
C VAL A 86 16.57 -37.85 -22.28
N ARG A 87 16.42 -39.18 -22.30
CA ARG A 87 17.55 -40.10 -22.47
C ARG A 87 17.69 -40.41 -23.96
N ASP A 88 18.87 -40.14 -24.51
CA ASP A 88 19.29 -40.70 -25.79
C ASP A 88 19.83 -42.12 -25.57
N TYR A 89 19.35 -43.06 -26.38
CA TYR A 89 19.90 -44.41 -26.47
C TYR A 89 20.80 -44.46 -27.68
N GLN A 90 22.10 -44.76 -27.49
CA GLN A 90 22.97 -45.06 -28.61
C GLN A 90 22.59 -46.44 -29.15
N VAL A 91 22.41 -46.51 -30.46
CA VAL A 91 22.21 -47.76 -31.19
C VAL A 91 23.60 -48.28 -31.55
N ASP A 92 23.93 -49.49 -31.09
CA ASP A 92 25.18 -50.19 -31.37
C ASP A 92 25.43 -50.42 -32.87
#